data_AF-A0A6G3WJQ5-F1
#
_entry.id   AF-A0A6G3WJQ5-F1
#
_cell.length_a   1.000
_cell.length_b   1.000
_cell.length_c   1.000
_cell.angle_alpha   90.00
_cell.angle_beta   90.00
_cell.angle_gamma   90.00
#
_symmetry.space_group_name_H-M   'P 1'
#
loop_
_entity.id
_entity.type
_entity.pdbx_description
1 polymer ?
#
loop_
_entity_poly.entity_id
_entity_poly.type
_entity_poly.pdbx_seq_one_letter_code
_entity_poly.pdbx_strand_id
1 'polypeptide(L)'
;EAAELVAGMAEPGIGVSGFNDLDTRFHVLVARSSGNALTSTLTSAVRESVRPLILRALEAAEDWPATARALNAEHEALLALVREGRGGEAADLVERHIR
;
A
#
# COMPACT_ATOMS: atom_id res chain seq x y z
N GLU A 1 7.70 6.03 -10.68
CA GLU A 1 6.57 5.09 -10.44
C GLU A 1 6.15 4.95 -8.98
N ALA A 2 6.82 4.18 -8.10
CA ALA A 2 6.30 3.95 -6.73
C ALA A 2 6.07 5.23 -5.90
N ALA A 3 6.97 6.21 -5.98
CA ALA A 3 6.77 7.52 -5.35
C ALA A 3 5.60 8.32 -5.94
N GLU A 4 5.31 8.18 -7.23
CA GLU A 4 4.17 8.87 -7.85
C GLU A 4 2.85 8.29 -7.36
N LEU A 5 2.79 6.97 -7.10
CA LEU A 5 1.60 6.35 -6.51
C LEU A 5 1.36 6.84 -5.09
N VAL A 6 2.42 6.93 -4.27
CA VAL A 6 2.33 7.47 -2.91
C VAL A 6 1.96 8.95 -2.91
N ALA A 7 2.51 9.74 -3.82
CA ALA A 7 2.09 11.13 -3.99
C ALA A 7 0.61 11.24 -4.42
N GLY A 8 0.17 10.39 -5.34
CA GLY A 8 -1.22 10.34 -5.78
C GLY A 8 -2.19 9.99 -4.65
N MET A 9 -1.80 9.10 -3.74
CA MET A 9 -2.57 8.77 -2.54
C MET A 9 -2.70 9.93 -1.54
N ALA A 10 -1.81 10.92 -1.62
CA ALA A 10 -1.85 12.14 -0.81
C ALA A 10 -2.74 13.25 -1.39
N GLU A 11 -3.29 13.07 -2.60
CA GLU A 11 -4.05 14.12 -3.29
C GLU A 11 -5.27 14.57 -2.47
N PRO A 12 -5.45 15.89 -2.25
CA PRO A 12 -6.60 16.40 -1.52
C PRO A 12 -7.92 15.95 -2.16
N GLY A 13 -8.79 15.34 -1.34
CA GLY A 13 -10.10 14.87 -1.80
C GLY A 13 -10.06 13.55 -2.57
N ILE A 14 -8.95 12.79 -2.52
CA ILE A 14 -8.93 11.43 -3.06
C ILE A 14 -10.06 10.60 -2.43
N GLY A 15 -10.88 9.98 -3.28
CA GLY A 15 -11.93 9.07 -2.84
C GLY A 15 -11.38 7.69 -2.49
N VAL A 16 -12.13 6.95 -1.67
CA VAL A 16 -11.80 5.58 -1.22
C VAL A 16 -11.37 4.65 -2.36
N SER A 17 -12.16 4.59 -3.44
CA SER A 17 -11.83 3.75 -4.59
C SER A 17 -10.52 4.18 -5.28
N GLY A 18 -10.29 5.49 -5.43
CA GLY A 18 -9.06 5.99 -6.06
C GLY A 18 -7.84 5.66 -5.22
N PHE A 19 -7.95 5.81 -3.90
CA PHE A 19 -6.89 5.45 -2.97
C PHE A 19 -6.57 3.96 -3.04
N ASN A 20 -7.58 3.08 -2.91
CA ASN A 20 -7.39 1.63 -2.97
C ASN A 20 -6.71 1.16 -4.28
N ASP A 21 -7.00 1.82 -5.39
CA ASP A 21 -6.40 1.49 -6.68
C ASP A 21 -4.91 1.81 -6.72
N LEU A 22 -4.53 2.99 -6.21
CA LEU A 22 -3.13 3.39 -6.11
C LEU A 22 -2.37 2.55 -5.09
N ASP A 23 -3.00 2.30 -3.94
CA ASP A 23 -2.53 1.46 -2.85
C ASP A 23 -2.23 0.02 -3.33
N THR A 24 -3.17 -0.60 -4.03
CA THR A 24 -2.98 -1.93 -4.63
C THR A 24 -1.79 -1.95 -5.60
N ARG A 25 -1.68 -0.96 -6.49
CA ARG A 25 -0.55 -0.85 -7.43
C ARG A 25 0.78 -0.67 -6.71
N PHE A 26 0.79 0.13 -5.65
CA PHE A 26 1.98 0.37 -4.84
C PHE A 26 2.50 -0.93 -4.22
N HIS A 27 1.63 -1.71 -3.56
CA HIS A 27 2.04 -2.97 -2.95
C HIS A 27 2.48 -4.03 -3.96
N VAL A 28 1.85 -4.09 -5.13
CA VAL A 28 2.30 -4.97 -6.22
C VAL A 28 3.70 -4.58 -6.71
N LEU A 29 4.00 -3.29 -6.86
CA LEU A 29 5.35 -2.83 -7.21
C LEU A 29 6.38 -3.16 -6.14
N VAL A 30 6.06 -2.96 -4.86
CA VAL A 30 6.94 -3.32 -3.74
C VAL A 30 7.21 -4.83 -3.74
N ALA A 31 6.19 -5.66 -3.91
CA ALA A 31 6.35 -7.12 -3.97
C ALA A 31 7.28 -7.56 -5.11
N ARG A 32 7.18 -6.90 -6.27
CA ARG A 32 8.05 -7.15 -7.44
C ARG A 32 9.50 -6.74 -7.24
N SER A 33 9.79 -5.87 -6.28
CA SER A 33 11.16 -5.48 -5.94
C SER A 33 11.91 -6.48 -5.05
N SER A 34 11.24 -7.52 -4.54
CA SER A 34 11.80 -8.49 -3.60
C SER A 34 12.94 -9.38 -4.13
N GLY A 35 13.19 -9.40 -5.44
CA GLY A 35 14.22 -10.23 -6.08
C GLY A 35 13.89 -11.73 -6.15
N ASN A 36 12.83 -12.20 -5.46
CA ASN A 36 12.33 -13.56 -5.55
C ASN A 36 11.08 -13.60 -6.44
N ALA A 37 11.22 -14.14 -7.65
CA ALA A 37 10.15 -14.17 -8.65
C ALA A 37 8.89 -14.91 -8.19
N LEU A 38 9.05 -16.02 -7.45
CA LEU A 38 7.91 -16.81 -6.94
C LEU A 38 7.16 -16.02 -5.87
N THR A 39 7.87 -15.50 -4.86
CA THR A 39 7.28 -14.72 -3.77
C THR A 39 6.61 -13.46 -4.33
N SER A 40 7.29 -12.71 -5.20
CA SER A 40 6.72 -11.54 -5.88
C SER A 40 5.38 -11.86 -6.56
N THR A 41 5.32 -12.96 -7.32
CA THR A 41 4.13 -13.36 -8.07
C THR A 41 2.98 -13.70 -7.13
N LEU A 42 3.25 -14.52 -6.10
CA LEU A 42 2.23 -14.91 -5.12
C LEU A 42 1.73 -13.72 -4.32
N THR A 43 2.62 -12.85 -3.82
CA THR A 43 2.25 -11.65 -3.06
C THR A 43 1.44 -10.68 -3.93
N SER A 44 1.82 -10.51 -5.20
CA SER A 44 1.05 -9.67 -6.13
C SER A 44 -0.37 -10.23 -6.36
N ALA A 45 -0.48 -11.53 -6.62
CA ALA A 45 -1.78 -12.19 -6.86
C ALA A 45 -2.69 -12.13 -5.62
N VAL A 46 -2.12 -12.38 -4.42
CA VAL A 46 -2.85 -12.22 -3.16
C VAL A 46 -3.34 -10.79 -3.02
N ARG A 47 -2.48 -9.79 -3.23
CA ARG A 47 -2.84 -8.38 -3.10
C ARG A 47 -3.99 -7.99 -4.04
N GLU A 48 -3.94 -8.43 -5.29
CA GLU A 48 -5.01 -8.17 -6.26
C GLU A 48 -6.32 -8.84 -5.84
N SER A 49 -6.27 -10.08 -5.32
CA SER A 49 -7.47 -10.80 -4.88
C SER A 49 -8.16 -10.21 -3.66
N VAL A 50 -7.41 -9.57 -2.75
CA VAL A 50 -7.96 -8.96 -1.53
C VAL A 50 -8.43 -7.51 -1.73
N ARG A 51 -8.11 -6.87 -2.87
CA ARG A 51 -8.50 -5.48 -3.17
C ARG A 51 -9.99 -5.18 -2.90
N PRO A 52 -10.96 -6.04 -3.29
CA PRO A 52 -12.37 -5.78 -2.99
C PRO A 52 -12.72 -5.84 -1.50
N LEU A 53 -12.00 -6.64 -0.71
CA LEU A 53 -12.20 -6.71 0.75
C LEU A 53 -11.65 -5.46 1.43
N ILE A 54 -10.45 -5.02 1.02
CA ILE A 54 -9.85 -3.76 1.46
C ILE A 54 -10.78 -2.59 1.11
N LEU A 55 -11.33 -2.56 -0.11
CA LEU A 55 -12.27 -1.51 -0.52
C LEU A 55 -13.41 -1.35 0.47
N ARG A 56 -14.08 -2.45 0.81
CA ARG A 56 -15.21 -2.46 1.74
C ARG A 56 -14.80 -2.03 3.15
N ALA A 57 -13.61 -2.40 3.60
CA ALA A 57 -13.08 -1.97 4.89
C ALA A 57 -12.84 -0.45 4.91
N LEU A 58 -12.25 0.11 3.85
CA LEU A 58 -12.02 1.55 3.73
C LEU A 58 -13.33 2.33 3.58
N GLU A 59 -14.33 1.80 2.86
CA GLU A 59 -15.67 2.39 2.73
C GLU A 59 -16.42 2.49 4.07
N ALA A 60 -16.06 1.64 5.04
CA ALA A 60 -16.63 1.65 6.39
C ALA A 60 -15.94 2.64 7.35
N ALA A 61 -14.89 3.34 6.92
CA ALA A 61 -14.19 4.30 7.76
C ALA A 61 -15.08 5.52 8.06
N GLU A 62 -15.24 5.85 9.35
CA GLU A 62 -16.06 7.00 9.78
C GLU A 62 -15.45 8.35 9.36
N ASP A 63 -14.11 8.49 9.44
CA ASP A 63 -13.37 9.68 9.00
C ASP A 63 -12.36 9.28 7.90
N TRP A 64 -12.89 9.13 6.68
CA TRP A 64 -12.08 8.78 5.52
C TRP A 64 -10.86 9.71 5.32
N PRO A 65 -10.98 11.05 5.36
CA PRO A 65 -9.82 11.93 5.24
C PRO A 65 -8.73 11.66 6.27
N ALA A 66 -9.07 11.39 7.53
CA ALA A 66 -8.08 11.03 8.55
C ALA A 66 -7.44 9.67 8.29
N THR A 67 -8.25 8.66 7.93
CA THR A 67 -7.76 7.32 7.57
C THR A 67 -6.79 7.37 6.39
N ALA A 68 -7.15 8.08 5.31
CA ALA A 68 -6.31 8.21 4.12
C ALA A 68 -4.94 8.85 4.44
N ARG A 69 -4.93 9.90 5.28
CA ARG A 69 -3.67 10.54 5.73
C ARG A 69 -2.80 9.58 6.54
N ALA A 70 -3.39 8.83 7.47
CA ALA A 70 -2.64 7.88 8.30
C ALA A 70 -2.04 6.75 7.45
N LEU A 71 -2.83 6.13 6.58
CA LEU A 71 -2.37 5.08 5.67
C LEU A 71 -1.28 5.61 4.72
N ASN A 72 -1.44 6.81 4.18
CA ASN A 72 -0.42 7.36 3.28
C ASN A 72 0.92 7.63 3.99
N ALA A 73 0.89 8.08 5.25
CA ALA A 73 2.12 8.23 6.04
C ALA A 73 2.85 6.89 6.23
N GLU A 74 2.12 5.79 6.40
CA GLU A 74 2.69 4.44 6.46
C GLU A 74 3.27 4.02 5.10
N HIS A 75 2.62 4.36 3.99
CA HIS A 75 3.17 4.12 2.64
C HIS A 75 4.45 4.90 2.36
N GLU A 76 4.54 6.16 2.80
CA GLU A 76 5.75 6.98 2.71
C GLU A 76 6.90 6.35 3.50
N ALA A 77 6.64 5.93 4.74
CA ALA A 77 7.61 5.23 5.57
C ALA A 77 8.06 3.90 4.95
N LEU A 78 7.13 3.12 4.40
CA LEU A 78 7.44 1.87 3.72
C LEU A 78 8.33 2.10 2.51
N LEU A 79 8.00 3.09 1.67
CA LEU A 79 8.80 3.42 0.50
C LEU A 79 10.22 3.84 0.90
N ALA A 80 10.38 4.59 1.98
CA ALA A 80 11.70 4.95 2.51
C ALA A 80 12.50 3.70 2.93
N LEU A 81 11.91 2.82 3.74
CA LEU A 81 12.56 1.59 4.20
C LEU A 81 12.98 0.68 3.03
N VAL A 82 12.12 0.53 2.02
CA VAL A 82 12.45 -0.26 0.82
C VAL A 82 13.62 0.36 0.06
N ARG A 83 13.66 1.69 -0.10
CA ARG A 83 14.76 2.40 -0.77
C ARG A 83 16.08 2.31 -0.01
N GLU A 84 16.01 2.28 1.32
CA GLU A 84 17.17 2.11 2.20
C GLU A 84 17.65 0.64 2.28
N GLY A 85 16.94 -0.30 1.66
CA GLY A 85 17.28 -1.73 1.71
C GLY A 85 16.94 -2.39 3.05
N ARG A 86 16.10 -1.75 3.88
CA ARG A 86 15.72 -2.23 5.22
C ARG A 86 14.53 -3.18 5.16
N GLY A 87 14.73 -4.29 4.44
CA GLY A 87 13.66 -5.24 4.10
C GLY A 87 12.93 -5.85 5.30
N GLY A 88 13.64 -6.14 6.40
CA GLY A 88 13.02 -6.67 7.62
C GLY A 88 12.05 -5.67 8.26
N GLU A 89 12.48 -4.42 8.42
CA GLU A 89 11.62 -3.36 8.99
C GLU A 89 10.47 -2.98 8.07
N ALA A 90 10.70 -3.04 6.75
CA ALA A 90 9.64 -2.88 5.75
C ALA A 90 8.57 -3.99 5.90
N ALA A 91 8.99 -5.24 6.13
CA ALA A 91 8.07 -6.35 6.36
C ALA A 91 7.26 -6.16 7.65
N ASP A 92 7.91 -5.76 8.76
CA ASP A 92 7.24 -5.50 10.02
C ASP A 92 6.21 -4.35 9.90
N LEU A 93 6.55 -3.30 9.14
CA LEU A 93 5.64 -2.18 8.89
C LEU A 93 4.43 -2.62 8.06
N VAL A 94 4.63 -3.40 6.99
CA VAL A 94 3.54 -3.93 6.17
C VAL A 94 2.61 -4.83 6.97
N GLU A 95 3.14 -5.66 7.86
CA GLU A 95 2.31 -6.52 8.71
C GLU A 95 1.37 -5.70 9.61
N ARG A 96 1.89 -4.63 10.23
CA ARG A 96 1.07 -3.72 11.05
C ARG A 96 0.07 -2.93 10.22
N HIS A 97 0.47 -2.48 9.04
CA HIS A 97 -0.37 -1.70 8.10
C HIS A 97 -1.60 -2.49 7.61
N ILE A 98 -1.46 -3.80 7.36
CA ILE A 98 -2.54 -4.64 6.81
C ILE A 98 -3.51 -5.16 7.89
N ARG A 99 -3.13 -5.09 9.16
CA ARG A 99 -3.92 -5.64 10.29
C ARG A 99 -5.00 -4.68 10.76
#